data_AF-A0A931WT03-F1
#
_entry.id   AF-A0A931WT03-F1
#
_cell.length_a   1.000
_cell.length_b   1.000
_cell.length_c   1.000
_cell.angle_alpha   90.00
_cell.angle_beta   90.00
_cell.angle_gamma   90.00
#
_symmetry.space_group_name_H-M   'P 1'
#
loop_
_entity.id
_entity.type
_entity.pdbx_description
1 polymer ?
#
loop_
_entity_poly.entity_id
_entity_poly.type
_entity_poly.pdbx_seq_one_letter_code
_entity_poly.pdbx_strand_id
1 'polypeptide(L)' 'MSIGVIGLVLGACLGAVNLYYSIGMVKRDLGGLDLDYIFPAAFVLAMVPTILAAAFVAAIGPAESAVRGALVEALEYE' A
#
# COMPACT_ATOMS: atom_id res chain seq x y z
N MET A 1 -10.81 5.39 2.76
CA MET A 1 -9.72 5.73 1.81
C MET A 1 -8.43 6.19 2.48
N SER A 2 -8.49 6.90 3.62
CA SER A 2 -7.29 7.42 4.31
C SER A 2 -6.24 6.34 4.64
N ILE A 3 -6.68 5.15 5.09
CA ILE A 3 -5.78 4.02 5.37
C ILE A 3 -5.07 3.52 4.10
N GLY A 4 -5.78 3.49 2.96
CA GLY A 4 -5.17 3.11 1.67
C GLY A 4 -4.09 4.10 1.22
N VAL A 5 -4.32 5.41 1.43
CA VAL A 5 -3.30 6.44 1.16
C VAL A 5 -2.09 6.30 2.08
N ILE A 6 -2.31 6.03 3.36
CA ILE A 6 -1.22 5.78 4.33
C ILE A 6 -0.39 4.57 3.89
N GLY A 7 -1.04 3.46 3.53
CA GLY A 7 -0.37 2.27 3.03
C GLY A 7 0.43 2.55 1.76
N LEU A 8 -0.08 3.38 0.85
CA LEU A 8 0.63 3.78 -0.36
C LEU A 8 1.88 4.61 -0.07
N VAL A 9 1.77 5.60 0.81
CA VAL A 9 2.91 6.45 1.21
C VAL A 9 3.98 5.62 1.91
N LEU A 10 3.59 4.81 2.89
CA LEU A 10 4.52 3.96 3.63
C LEU A 10 5.15 2.91 2.72
N GLY A 11 4.36 2.27 1.85
CA GLY A 11 4.86 1.30 0.88
C GLY A 11 5.87 1.90 -0.10
N ALA A 12 5.62 3.12 -0.60
CA ALA A 12 6.56 3.82 -1.46
C ALA A 12 7.86 4.17 -0.73
N CYS A 13 7.77 4.72 0.49
CA CYS A 13 8.94 5.07 1.30
C CYS A 13 9.77 3.84 1.68
N LEU A 14 9.12 2.80 2.22
CA LEU A 14 9.79 1.56 2.62
C LEU A 14 10.35 0.81 1.42
N GLY A 15 9.64 0.83 0.28
CA GLY A 15 10.13 0.27 -0.98
C GLY A 15 11.38 0.97 -1.50
N ALA A 16 11.44 2.30 -1.41
CA ALA A 16 12.64 3.08 -1.76
C ALA A 16 13.84 2.69 -0.89
N VAL A 17 13.64 2.65 0.43
CA VAL A 17 14.67 2.25 1.39
C VAL A 17 15.13 0.81 1.14
N ASN A 18 14.20 -0.11 0.92
CA ASN A 18 14.50 -1.50 0.62
C ASN A 18 15.33 -1.63 -0.66
N LEU A 19 14.95 -0.91 -1.73
CA LEU A 19 15.67 -0.92 -2.99
C LEU A 19 17.12 -0.43 -2.84
N TYR A 20 17.32 0.64 -2.06
CA TYR A 20 18.66 1.14 -1.73
C TYR A 20 19.54 0.07 -1.08
N TYR A 21 19.02 -0.63 -0.07
CA TYR A 21 19.75 -1.70 0.60
C TYR A 21 19.95 -2.95 -0.28
N SER A 22 18.94 -3.33 -1.08
CA SER A 22 19.05 -4.46 -2.01
C SER A 22 20.17 -4.24 -3.02
N ILE A 23 20.25 -3.05 -3.61
CA ILE A 23 21.35 -2.71 -4.53
C ILE A 23 22.69 -2.81 -3.80
N GLY A 24 22.80 -2.23 -2.60
CA GLY A 24 24.04 -2.29 -1.81
C GLY A 24 24.47 -3.71 -1.43
N MET A 25 23.52 -4.62 -1.20
CA MET A 25 23.79 -6.05 -0.97
C MET A 25 24.28 -6.72 -2.27
N VAL A 26 23.56 -6.52 -3.37
CA VAL A 26 23.90 -7.10 -4.68
C VAL A 26 25.28 -6.65 -5.15
N LYS A 27 25.64 -5.37 -4.98
CA LYS A 27 26.99 -4.85 -5.30
C LYS A 27 28.10 -5.58 -4.54
N ARG A 28 27.87 -5.89 -3.27
CA ARG A 28 28.84 -6.59 -2.40
C ARG A 28 28.96 -8.08 -2.76
N ASP A 29 27.83 -8.72 -3.07
CA ASP A 29 27.79 -10.17 -3.28
C ASP A 29 28.21 -10.59 -4.69
N LEU A 30 27.97 -9.75 -5.70
CA LEU A 30 28.23 -10.07 -7.12
C LEU A 30 29.49 -9.42 -7.72
N GLY A 31 30.36 -8.81 -6.90
CA GLY A 31 31.72 -8.41 -7.29
C GLY A 31 31.86 -7.74 -8.66
N GLY A 32 31.67 -6.42 -8.73
CA GLY A 32 31.93 -5.62 -9.94
C GLY A 32 30.70 -5.15 -10.72
N LEU A 33 29.49 -5.44 -10.23
CA LEU A 33 28.27 -4.80 -10.73
C LEU A 33 28.11 -3.39 -10.14
N ASP A 34 28.16 -2.38 -10.99
CA ASP A 34 27.79 -1.02 -10.62
C ASP A 34 26.33 -0.75 -10.98
N LEU A 35 25.44 -1.06 -10.03
CA LEU A 35 24.01 -0.78 -10.12
C LEU A 35 23.68 0.60 -9.56
N ASP A 36 23.23 1.51 -10.41
CA ASP A 36 22.73 2.80 -9.96
C ASP A 36 21.35 2.67 -9.31
N TYR A 37 21.13 3.48 -8.28
CA TYR A 37 19.82 3.60 -7.68
C TYR A 37 18.91 4.42 -8.61
N ILE A 38 17.94 3.74 -9.23
CA ILE A 38 16.90 4.37 -10.04
C ILE A 38 15.57 4.14 -9.34
N PHE A 39 14.93 5.22 -8.90
CA PHE A 39 13.63 5.12 -8.26
C PHE A 39 12.55 4.75 -9.30
N PRO A 40 11.76 3.68 -9.11
CA PRO A 40 10.81 3.18 -10.10
C PRO A 40 9.51 3.99 -10.08
N ALA A 41 9.59 5.27 -10.46
CA ALA A 41 8.46 6.20 -10.39
C ALA A 41 7.22 5.73 -11.17
N ALA A 42 7.42 5.13 -12.36
CA ALA A 42 6.33 4.59 -13.17
C ALA A 42 5.56 3.47 -12.45
N PHE A 43 6.27 2.58 -11.75
CA PHE A 43 5.67 1.51 -10.97
C PHE A 43 4.89 2.07 -9.77
N VAL A 44 5.46 3.03 -9.04
CA VAL A 44 4.80 3.69 -7.91
C VAL A 44 3.52 4.40 -8.36
N LEU A 45 3.54 5.09 -9.51
CA LEU A 45 2.36 5.71 -10.09
C LEU A 45 1.29 4.68 -10.48
N ALA A 46 1.68 3.54 -11.05
CA ALA A 46 0.74 2.45 -11.36
C ALA A 46 0.11 1.82 -10.10
N MET A 47 0.81 1.84 -8.97
CA MET A 47 0.29 1.37 -7.70
C MET A 47 -0.79 2.28 -7.10
N VAL A 48 -0.82 3.57 -7.46
CA VAL A 48 -1.85 4.53 -6.98
C VAL A 48 -3.28 4.09 -7.30
N PRO A 49 -3.68 3.93 -8.58
CA PRO A 49 -5.04 3.49 -8.89
C PRO A 49 -5.30 2.07 -8.38
N THR A 50 -4.28 1.21 -8.37
CA THR A 50 -4.40 -0.19 -7.94
C THR A 50 -4.78 -0.30 -6.46
N ILE A 51 -4.04 0.39 -5.58
CA ILE A 51 -4.29 0.34 -4.13
C ILE A 51 -5.59 1.05 -3.78
N LEU A 52 -5.89 2.17 -4.43
CA LEU A 52 -7.15 2.89 -4.19
C LEU A 52 -8.36 2.07 -4.64
N ALA A 53 -8.29 1.41 -5.80
CA ALA A 53 -9.35 0.53 -6.27
C ALA A 53 -9.54 -0.67 -5.33
N ALA A 54 -8.45 -1.31 -4.91
CA ALA A 54 -8.51 -2.42 -3.95
C ALA A 54 -9.13 -1.99 -2.61
N ALA A 55 -8.70 -0.84 -2.07
CA ALA A 55 -9.24 -0.28 -0.84
C ALA A 55 -10.72 0.08 -0.96
N PHE A 56 -11.15 0.58 -2.13
CA PHE A 56 -12.55 0.87 -2.40
C PHE A 56 -13.39 -0.41 -2.41
N VAL A 57 -12.96 -1.42 -3.17
CA VAL A 57 -13.68 -2.70 -3.28
C VAL A 57 -13.76 -3.41 -1.93
N ALA A 58 -12.68 -3.42 -1.16
CA ALA A 58 -12.65 -4.02 0.18
C ALA A 58 -13.62 -3.34 1.16
N ALA A 59 -13.91 -2.05 0.96
CA ALA A 59 -14.81 -1.30 1.83
C ALA A 59 -16.30 -1.53 1.55
N ILE A 60 -16.67 -2.12 0.40
CA ILE A 60 -18.07 -2.31 0.00
C ILE A 60 -18.83 -3.17 1.01
N GLY A 61 -18.33 -4.36 1.31
CA GLY A 61 -19.01 -5.29 2.23
C GLY A 61 -19.31 -4.68 3.61
N PRO A 62 -18.30 -4.13 4.31
CA PRO A 62 -18.52 -3.44 5.59
C PRO A 62 -19.48 -2.25 5.50
N ALA A 63 -19.36 -1.44 4.45
CA ALA A 63 -20.22 -0.27 4.27
C ALA A 63 -21.69 -0.65 4.03
N GLU A 64 -21.96 -1.69 3.25
CA GLU A 64 -23.32 -2.18 3.03
C GLU A 64 -23.93 -2.76 4.29
N SER A 65 -23.17 -3.56 5.05
CA SER A 65 -23.63 -4.11 6.33
C SER A 65 -23.96 -3.01 7.34
N ALA A 66 -23.15 -1.94 7.38
CA ALA A 66 -23.40 -0.81 8.27
C ALA A 66 -24.69 -0.04 7.91
N VAL A 67 -24.99 0.13 6.62
CA VAL A 67 -26.22 0.83 6.17
C VAL A 67 -27.46 -0.03 6.38
N ARG A 68 -27.34 -1.36 6.29
CA ARG A 68 -28.47 -2.30 6.44
C ARG A 68 -28.74 -2.69 7.90
N GLY A 69 -27.85 -2.37 8.84
CA GLY A 69 -28.03 -2.65 10.26
C GLY A 69 -29.19 -1.84 10.85
N ALA A 70 -30.03 -2.49 11.66
CA ALA A 70 -31.14 -1.81 12.34
C ALA A 70 -30.59 -0.93 13.47
N LEU A 71 -31.00 0.34 13.51
CA LEU A 71 -30.52 1.32 14.49
C LEU A 71 -30.85 0.93 15.94
N VAL A 72 -31.95 0.21 16.13
CA VAL A 72 -32.39 -0.36 17.42
C VAL A 72 -31.47 -1.49 17.88
N GLU A 73 -31.09 -2.41 16.98
CA GLU A 73 -30.20 -3.54 17.30
C GLU A 73 -28.78 -3.05 17.62
N ALA A 74 -28.35 -1.93 17.01
CA ALA A 74 -27.09 -1.27 17.34
C ALA A 74 -27.10 -0.56 18.71
N LEU A 75 -28.27 -0.12 19.18
CA LEU A 75 -28.47 0.54 20.49
C LEU A 75 -28.66 -0.47 21.63
N GLU A 76 -29.17 -1.68 21.34
CA GLU A 76 -29.27 -2.77 22.33
C GLU A 76 -27.92 -3.43 22.63
N TYR A 77 -26.89 -3.14 21.82
CA TYR A 77 -25.53 -3.63 21.99
C TYR A 77 -24.67 -2.73 22.91
N GLU A 78 -25.24 -1.63 23.43
CA GLU A 78 -24.59 -0.72 24.39
C GLU A 78 -24.72 -1.17 25.86
#